data_AF-A0A1Y0BIF1-F1
#
_entry.id   AF-A0A1Y0BIF1-F1
#
_cell.length_a   1.000
_cell.length_b   1.000
_cell.length_c   1.000
_cell.angle_alpha   90.00
_cell.angle_beta   90.00
_cell.angle_gamma   90.00
#
_symmetry.space_group_name_H-M   'P 1'
#
loop_
_entity.id
_entity.type
_entity.pdbx_description
1 polymer ?
#
loop_
_entity_poly.entity_id
_entity_poly.type
_entity_poly.pdbx_seq_one_letter_code
_entity_poly.pdbx_strand_id
1 'polypeptide(L)'
;MQQHMGRIAVSTLGRVVDDTWTAQWMRPDLMKDIQCPTLVLWTRHNPGQPVELAQEAMRHIPDARLVVLEQSAHWPQWEEPKLFNQLHLDFLRA
;
A
#
# COMPACT_ATOMS: atom_id res chain seq x y z
N MET A 1 -31.93 17.16 -0.76
CA MET A 1 -30.51 17.48 -0.47
C MET A 1 -29.67 16.30 0.03
N GLN A 2 -30.21 15.33 0.78
CA GLN A 2 -29.44 14.16 1.27
C GLN A 2 -28.90 13.20 0.20
N GLN A 3 -29.58 13.08 -0.95
CA GLN A 3 -29.20 12.16 -2.04
C GLN A 3 -27.94 12.60 -2.83
N HIS A 4 -27.62 13.90 -2.83
CA HIS A 4 -26.52 14.44 -3.64
C HIS A 4 -25.19 14.49 -2.86
N MET A 5 -25.25 14.68 -1.54
CA MET A 5 -24.06 14.65 -0.67
C MET A 5 -23.39 13.26 -0.68
N GLY A 6 -24.19 12.18 -0.79
CA GLY A 6 -23.69 10.80 -0.83
C GLY A 6 -22.90 10.48 -2.11
N ARG A 7 -23.32 10.99 -3.27
CA ARG A 7 -22.61 10.75 -4.54
C ARG A 7 -21.25 11.43 -4.62
N ILE A 8 -21.10 12.61 -4.03
CA ILE A 8 -19.82 13.33 -4.01
C ILE A 8 -18.84 12.64 -3.05
N ALA A 9 -19.32 12.21 -1.87
CA ALA A 9 -18.49 11.43 -0.95
C ALA A 9 -18.04 10.09 -1.58
N VAL A 10 -18.93 9.38 -2.30
CA VAL A 10 -18.59 8.14 -3.02
C VAL A 10 -17.70 8.40 -4.25
N SER A 11 -17.88 9.50 -4.99
CA SER A 11 -17.03 9.80 -6.14
C SER A 11 -15.62 10.25 -5.76
N THR A 12 -15.46 10.84 -4.58
CA THR A 12 -14.20 11.46 -4.11
C THR A 12 -13.44 10.57 -3.12
N LEU A 13 -14.14 9.87 -2.21
CA LEU A 13 -13.55 8.91 -1.26
C LEU A 13 -13.87 7.44 -1.61
N GLY A 14 -14.97 7.17 -2.30
CA GLY A 14 -15.42 5.80 -2.60
C GLY A 14 -14.46 5.00 -3.48
N ARG A 15 -13.60 5.65 -4.28
CA ARG A 15 -12.54 4.94 -5.04
C ARG A 15 -11.40 4.42 -4.17
N VAL A 16 -11.22 4.98 -2.98
CA VAL A 16 -10.18 4.55 -2.03
C VAL A 16 -10.68 3.40 -1.17
N VAL A 17 -11.98 3.27 -0.94
CA VAL A 17 -12.59 2.26 -0.04
C VAL A 17 -13.37 1.16 -0.76
N ASP A 18 -13.35 1.13 -2.10
CA ASP A 18 -14.00 0.08 -2.89
C ASP A 18 -12.99 -1.02 -3.22
N ASP A 19 -13.10 -2.15 -2.51
CA ASP A 19 -12.24 -3.32 -2.67
C ASP A 19 -12.28 -3.90 -4.10
N THR A 20 -13.39 -3.71 -4.83
CA THR A 20 -13.51 -4.19 -6.22
C THR A 20 -12.69 -3.35 -7.18
N TRP A 21 -12.56 -2.04 -6.91
CA TRP A 21 -11.72 -1.13 -7.68
C TRP A 21 -10.23 -1.36 -7.42
N THR A 22 -9.84 -1.67 -6.19
CA THR A 22 -8.43 -1.93 -5.86
C THR A 22 -7.95 -3.30 -6.37
N ALA A 23 -8.83 -4.31 -6.34
CA ALA A 23 -8.52 -5.66 -6.83
C ALA A 23 -8.09 -5.70 -8.30
N GLN A 24 -8.57 -4.79 -9.16
CA GLN A 24 -8.20 -4.77 -10.59
C GLN A 24 -6.70 -4.50 -10.82
N TRP A 25 -6.02 -3.89 -9.84
CA TRP A 25 -4.60 -3.56 -9.92
C TRP A 25 -3.69 -4.69 -9.38
N MET A 26 -4.27 -5.70 -8.74
CA MET A 26 -3.54 -6.89 -8.31
C MET A 26 -3.27 -7.79 -9.53
N ARG A 27 -2.05 -7.71 -10.07
CA ARG A 27 -1.63 -8.43 -11.28
C ARG A 27 -0.46 -9.37 -11.00
N PRO A 28 -0.70 -10.55 -10.39
CA PRO A 28 0.34 -11.54 -10.11
C PRO A 28 1.22 -11.89 -11.31
N ASP A 29 0.61 -11.92 -12.50
CA ASP A 29 1.26 -12.21 -13.76
C ASP A 29 2.30 -11.16 -14.16
N LEU A 30 2.17 -9.92 -13.70
CA LEU A 30 3.18 -8.87 -13.92
C LEU A 30 4.16 -8.79 -12.76
N MET A 31 3.71 -9.04 -11.53
CA MET A 31 4.55 -8.99 -10.32
C MET A 31 5.69 -10.02 -10.36
N LYS A 32 5.43 -11.21 -10.92
CA LYS A 32 6.45 -12.25 -11.09
C LYS A 32 7.62 -11.83 -11.97
N ASP A 33 7.44 -10.82 -12.81
CA ASP A 33 8.46 -10.33 -13.74
C ASP A 33 9.44 -9.35 -13.05
N ILE A 34 9.15 -8.90 -11.82
CA ILE A 34 10.04 -8.06 -11.02
C ILE A 34 11.21 -8.92 -10.50
N GLN A 35 12.37 -8.85 -11.17
CA GLN A 35 13.55 -9.66 -10.84
C GLN A 35 14.53 -9.01 -9.87
N CYS A 36 14.40 -7.71 -9.59
CA CYS A 36 15.29 -7.03 -8.65
C CYS A 36 14.80 -7.20 -7.20
N PRO A 37 15.70 -7.12 -6.21
CA PRO A 37 15.30 -7.03 -4.81
C PRO A 37 14.24 -5.94 -4.64
N THR A 38 13.22 -6.22 -3.83
CA THR A 38 12.05 -5.34 -3.67
C THR A 38 11.71 -5.15 -2.19
N LEU A 39 11.65 -3.90 -1.76
CA LEU A 39 11.07 -3.52 -0.47
C LEU A 39 9.60 -3.13 -0.70
N VAL A 40 8.68 -3.92 -0.16
CA VAL A 40 7.27 -3.54 0.00
C VAL A 40 7.15 -2.86 1.36
N LEU A 41 7.03 -1.53 1.38
CA LEU A 41 6.78 -0.78 2.61
C LEU A 41 5.30 -0.39 2.68
N TRP A 42 4.65 -0.74 3.78
CA TRP A 42 3.23 -0.49 4.00
C TRP A 42 2.99 0.10 5.39
N THR A 43 1.76 0.53 5.67
CA THR A 43 1.38 1.08 6.97
C THR A 43 0.17 0.37 7.54
N ARG A 44 0.12 0.25 8.88
CA ARG A 44 -0.95 -0.49 9.58
C ARG A 44 -2.32 0.14 9.39
N HIS A 45 -2.39 1.45 9.32
CA HIS A 45 -3.64 2.21 9.31
C HIS A 45 -3.95 2.83 7.93
N ASN A 46 -3.38 2.30 6.84
CA ASN A 46 -3.62 2.81 5.50
C ASN A 46 -5.12 2.71 5.13
N PRO A 47 -5.83 3.84 4.90
CA PRO A 47 -7.25 3.80 4.63
C PRO A 47 -7.57 3.10 3.30
N GLY A 48 -8.48 2.12 3.33
CA GLY A 48 -8.96 1.42 2.13
C GLY A 48 -7.94 0.49 1.46
N GLN A 49 -6.81 0.27 2.10
CA GLN A 49 -5.69 -0.48 1.55
C GLN A 49 -5.01 -1.29 2.68
N PRO A 50 -5.64 -2.36 3.17
CA PRO A 50 -5.21 -3.06 4.36
C PRO A 50 -3.90 -3.84 4.11
N VAL A 51 -3.20 -4.21 5.19
CA VAL A 51 -1.87 -4.87 5.13
C VAL A 51 -1.92 -6.20 4.36
N GLU A 52 -3.06 -6.87 4.39
CA GLU A 52 -3.33 -8.12 3.69
C GLU A 52 -3.11 -8.00 2.17
N LEU A 53 -3.38 -6.82 1.59
CA LEU A 53 -3.09 -6.57 0.17
C LEU A 53 -1.60 -6.52 -0.10
N ALA A 54 -0.81 -5.88 0.77
CA ALA A 54 0.64 -5.85 0.63
C ALA A 54 1.26 -7.24 0.83
N GLN A 55 0.71 -8.03 1.74
CA GLN A 55 1.08 -9.43 1.94
C GLN A 55 0.76 -10.29 0.71
N GLU A 56 -0.40 -10.10 0.09
CA GLU A 56 -0.77 -10.77 -1.17
C GLU A 56 0.18 -10.38 -2.30
N ALA A 57 0.42 -9.08 -2.50
CA ALA A 57 1.32 -8.60 -3.55
C ALA A 57 2.75 -9.17 -3.39
N MET A 58 3.28 -9.18 -2.16
CA MET A 58 4.62 -9.71 -1.87
C MET A 58 4.77 -11.18 -2.27
N ARG A 59 3.71 -12.01 -2.18
CA ARG A 59 3.78 -13.44 -2.54
C ARG A 59 4.10 -13.68 -4.01
N HIS A 60 3.85 -12.70 -4.88
CA HIS A 60 4.05 -12.81 -6.31
C HIS A 60 5.38 -12.24 -6.80
N ILE A 61 6.14 -11.54 -5.93
CA ILE A 61 7.43 -10.97 -6.27
C ILE A 61 8.53 -11.92 -5.77
N PRO A 62 9.40 -12.46 -6.65
CA PRO A 62 10.38 -13.49 -6.28
C PRO A 62 11.34 -13.12 -5.14
N ASP A 63 11.81 -11.87 -5.13
CA ASP A 63 12.72 -11.34 -4.11
C ASP A 63 12.11 -10.08 -3.48
N ALA A 64 11.14 -10.29 -2.59
CA ALA A 64 10.49 -9.22 -1.87
C ALA A 64 10.51 -9.41 -0.36
N ARG A 65 10.63 -8.29 0.35
CA ARG A 65 10.42 -8.19 1.79
C ARG A 65 9.34 -7.17 2.11
N LEU A 66 8.44 -7.52 3.02
CA LEU A 66 7.41 -6.62 3.53
C LEU A 66 7.84 -6.03 4.87
N VAL A 67 7.72 -4.71 5.00
CA VAL A 67 7.80 -4.01 6.28
C VAL A 67 6.51 -3.22 6.48
N VAL A 68 5.91 -3.35 7.67
CA VAL A 68 4.72 -2.61 8.07
C VAL A 68 5.12 -1.59 9.12
N LEU A 69 4.83 -0.32 8.86
CA LEU A 69 4.94 0.77 9.81
C LEU A 69 3.68 0.77 10.69
N GLU A 70 3.86 0.39 11.94
CA GLU A 70 2.75 0.07 12.84
C GLU A 70 2.03 1.32 13.38
N GLN A 71 2.59 2.53 13.25
CA GLN A 71 2.03 3.77 13.82
C GLN A 71 1.71 4.82 12.75
N SER A 72 1.63 4.41 11.47
CA SER A 72 1.34 5.29 10.34
C SER A 72 0.02 4.93 9.64
N ALA A 73 -0.61 5.95 9.05
CA ALA A 73 -1.69 5.80 8.08
C ALA A 73 -1.14 6.07 6.67
N HIS A 74 -1.71 7.01 5.93
CA HIS A 74 -1.45 7.13 4.50
C HIS A 74 -0.06 7.71 4.14
N TRP A 75 0.61 8.41 5.07
CA TRP A 75 1.81 9.19 4.78
C TRP A 75 2.92 8.91 5.80
N PRO A 76 3.52 7.71 5.76
CA PRO A 76 4.54 7.30 6.73
C PRO A 76 5.79 8.19 6.72
N GLN A 77 6.08 8.86 5.60
CA GLN A 77 7.17 9.83 5.52
C GLN A 77 6.97 11.06 6.42
N TRP A 78 5.74 11.34 6.86
CA TRP A 78 5.41 12.42 7.79
C TRP A 78 5.03 11.89 9.17
N GLU A 79 4.48 10.69 9.26
CA GLU A 79 4.00 10.09 10.50
C GLU A 79 5.12 9.38 11.28
N GLU A 80 5.96 8.61 10.59
CA GLU A 80 7.13 7.91 11.16
C GLU A 80 8.42 8.21 10.36
N PRO A 81 8.81 9.50 10.21
CA PRO A 81 9.85 9.94 9.26
C PRO A 81 11.21 9.29 9.48
N LYS A 82 11.60 9.07 10.75
CA LYS A 82 12.89 8.45 11.09
C LYS A 82 12.93 7.00 10.62
N LEU A 83 11.90 6.22 10.94
CA LEU A 83 11.82 4.80 10.58
C LEU A 83 11.66 4.64 9.07
N PHE A 84 10.80 5.44 8.44
CA PHE A 84 10.62 5.47 7.00
C PHE A 84 11.96 5.69 6.27
N ASN A 85 12.71 6.73 6.63
CA ASN A 85 13.99 7.04 6.00
C ASN A 85 15.04 5.96 6.25
N GLN A 86 15.13 5.43 7.48
CA GLN A 86 16.09 4.39 7.84
C GLN A 86 15.88 3.14 6.99
N LEU A 87 14.64 2.65 6.89
CA LEU A 87 14.31 1.43 6.13
C LEU A 87 14.64 1.54 4.64
N HIS A 88 14.43 2.72 4.04
CA HIS A 88 14.80 2.97 2.65
C HIS A 88 16.32 2.99 2.46
N LEU A 89 17.06 3.67 3.34
CA LEU A 89 18.51 3.73 3.25
C LEU A 89 19.16 2.36 3.49
N ASP A 90 18.64 1.57 4.43
CA ASP A 90 19.12 0.22 4.68
C ASP A 90 18.85 -0.72 3.51
N PHE A 91 17.73 -0.53 2.80
CA PHE A 91 17.44 -1.27 1.58
C PHE A 91 18.41 -0.91 0.45
N LEU A 92 18.68 0.38 0.22
CA LEU A 92 19.52 0.85 -0.88
C LEU A 92 21.01 0.59 -0.68
N ARG A 93 21.44 0.27 0.54
CA ARG A 93 22.85 -0.01 0.89
C ARG A 93 23.18 -1.51 0.99
N ALA A 94 22.16 -2.37 0.95
CA ALA A 94 22.32 -3.82 0.94
C ALA A 94 22.79 -4.30 -0.44
#